data_AF-A0A2W6YTB7-F1
#
_entry.id   AF-A0A2W6YTB7-F1
#
_cell.length_a   1.000
_cell.length_b   1.000
_cell.length_c   1.000
_cell.angle_alpha   90.00
_cell.angle_beta   90.00
_cell.angle_gamma   90.00
#
_symmetry.space_group_name_H-M   'P 1'
#
loop_
_entity.id
_entity.type
_entity.pdbx_description
1 polymer ?
#
loop_
_entity_poly.entity_id
_entity_poly.type
_entity_poly.pdbx_seq_one_letter_code
_entity_poly.pdbx_strand_id
1 'polypeptide(L)' 'MARFLAPRPAPSDASRISALLARDELERIDEKRTRLMQVLAGVAPRRSTTLESELKRLTRLRVELLAAIARSTRSSTR' A
#
# COMPACT_ATOMS: atom_id res chain seq x y z
N MET A 1 2.63 44.55 -3.65
CA MET A 1 1.86 43.39 -4.13
C MET A 1 1.95 42.27 -3.09
N ALA A 2 0.94 42.13 -2.23
CA ALA A 2 0.94 41.17 -1.14
C ALA A 2 0.66 39.76 -1.70
N ARG A 3 1.63 38.85 -1.55
CA ARG A 3 1.41 37.42 -1.79
C ARG A 3 0.47 36.91 -0.69
N PHE A 4 -0.80 36.70 -1.02
CA PHE A 4 -1.73 35.97 -0.18
C PHE A 4 -1.15 34.57 0.07
N LEU A 5 -0.62 34.35 1.28
CA LEU A 5 -0.38 33.02 1.82
C LEU A 5 -1.75 32.37 2.00
N ALA A 6 -2.17 31.56 1.02
CA ALA A 6 -3.35 30.72 1.16
C ALA A 6 -3.23 29.92 2.47
N PRO A 7 -4.30 29.85 3.29
CA PRO A 7 -4.25 29.10 4.54
C PRO A 7 -3.98 27.64 4.21
N ARG A 8 -2.79 27.15 4.59
CA ARG A 8 -2.44 25.73 4.48
C ARG A 8 -3.38 24.97 5.41
N PRO A 9 -4.11 23.95 4.92
CA PRO A 9 -4.84 23.08 5.82
C PRO A 9 -3.83 22.38 6.72
N ALA A 10 -4.02 22.47 8.03
CA ALA A 10 -3.20 21.74 8.98
C ALA A 10 -3.30 20.23 8.67
N PRO A 11 -2.19 19.47 8.73
CA PRO A 11 -2.25 18.03 8.57
C PRO A 11 -3.19 17.46 9.62
N SER A 12 -4.33 16.91 9.19
CA SER A 12 -5.34 16.38 10.12
C SER A 12 -4.85 15.08 10.75
N ASP A 13 -5.18 14.84 12.01
CA ASP A 13 -4.85 13.57 12.69
C ASP A 13 -5.39 12.33 11.94
N ALA A 14 -6.47 12.50 11.18
CA ALA A 14 -7.01 11.48 10.29
C ALA A 14 -5.99 11.02 9.22
N SER A 15 -5.12 11.91 8.73
CA SER A 15 -4.08 11.57 7.74
C SER A 15 -2.98 10.68 8.32
N ARG A 16 -2.61 10.90 9.59
CA ARG A 16 -1.62 10.08 10.31
C ARG A 16 -2.19 8.71 10.66
N ILE A 17 -3.43 8.66 11.16
CA ILE A 17 -4.13 7.41 11.46
C ILE A 17 -4.29 6.57 10.18
N SER A 18 -4.70 7.19 9.07
CA SER A 18 -4.82 6.51 7.78
C SER A 18 -3.48 5.94 7.28
N ALA A 19 -2.37 6.64 7.52
CA ALA A 19 -1.03 6.16 7.16
C ALA A 19 -0.58 4.97 8.00
N LEU A 20 -0.92 4.93 9.30
CA LEU A 20 -0.64 3.79 10.18
C LEU A 20 -1.45 2.57 9.76
N LEU A 21 -2.77 2.71 9.56
CA LEU A 21 -3.63 1.62 9.10
C LEU A 21 -3.16 1.05 7.75
N ALA A 22 -2.75 1.91 6.81
CA ALA A 22 -2.23 1.49 5.52
C ALA A 22 -0.90 0.71 5.62
N ARG A 23 -0.07 0.96 6.65
CA ARG A 23 1.16 0.19 6.89
C ARG A 23 0.88 -1.21 7.41
N ASP A 24 -0.02 -1.33 8.37
CA ASP A 24 -0.43 -2.64 8.91
C ASP A 24 -1.07 -3.50 7.81
N GLU A 25 -1.89 -2.89 6.95
CA GLU A 25 -2.48 -3.59 5.81
C GLU A 25 -1.44 -4.00 4.77
N LEU A 26 -0.44 -3.16 4.52
CA LEU A 26 0.69 -3.47 3.64
C LEU A 26 1.49 -4.68 4.15
N GLU A 27 1.77 -4.75 5.45
CA GLU A 27 2.48 -5.87 6.07
C GLU A 27 1.72 -7.19 5.88
N ARG A 28 0.41 -7.20 6.16
CA ARG A 28 -0.45 -8.37 5.95
C ARG A 28 -0.46 -8.84 4.49
N ILE A 29 -0.46 -7.90 3.54
CA ILE A 29 -0.42 -8.22 2.11
C ILE A 29 0.94 -8.82 1.73
N ASP A 30 2.04 -8.27 2.23
CA ASP A 30 3.38 -8.78 1.96
C ASP A 30 3.59 -10.18 2.55
N GLU A 31 3.06 -10.46 3.75
CA GLU A 31 3.02 -11.82 4.31
C GLU A 31 2.24 -12.78 3.41
N LYS A 32 1.01 -12.41 3.04
CA LYS A 32 0.13 -13.26 2.22
C LYS A 32 0.76 -13.54 0.85
N ARG A 33 1.38 -12.53 0.24
CA ARG A 33 2.14 -12.67 -1.01
C ARG A 33 3.33 -13.62 -0.85
N THR A 34 4.09 -13.49 0.23
CA THR A 34 5.24 -14.36 0.52
C THR A 34 4.82 -15.81 0.65
N ARG A 35 3.76 -16.09 1.43
CA ARG A 35 3.19 -17.45 1.57
C ARG A 35 2.71 -17.99 0.22
N LEU A 36 2.03 -17.17 -0.58
CA LEU A 36 1.53 -17.58 -1.89
C LEU A 36 2.67 -17.91 -2.88
N MET A 37 3.77 -17.14 -2.84
CA MET A 37 4.97 -17.44 -3.62
C MET A 37 5.61 -18.77 -3.22
N GLN A 38 5.66 -19.07 -1.91
CA GLN A 38 6.16 -20.36 -1.41
C GLN A 38 5.28 -21.53 -1.89
N VAL A 39 3.96 -21.38 -1.85
CA VAL A 39 3.03 -22.40 -2.37
C VAL A 39 3.23 -22.60 -3.87
N LEU A 40 3.33 -21.53 -4.65
CA LEU A 40 3.59 -21.62 -6.10
C LEU A 40 4.92 -22.34 -6.41
N ALA A 41 5.96 -22.08 -5.62
CA ALA A 41 7.24 -22.79 -5.75
C ALA A 41 7.10 -24.30 -5.44
N GLY A 42 6.28 -24.66 -4.44
CA GLY A 42 6.04 -26.06 -4.07
C GLY A 42 5.13 -26.84 -5.03
N VAL A 43 4.30 -26.16 -5.82
CA VAL A 43 3.36 -26.80 -6.77
C VAL A 43 3.93 -26.90 -8.19
N ALA A 44 5.09 -26.28 -8.46
CA ALA A 44 5.77 -26.40 -9.75
C ALA A 44 6.11 -27.88 -10.07
N PRO A 45 5.93 -28.34 -11.33
CA PRO A 45 5.64 -27.56 -12.54
C PRO A 45 4.15 -27.28 -12.82
N ARG A 46 3.22 -27.67 -11.93
CA ARG A 46 1.79 -27.44 -12.16
C ARG A 46 1.47 -25.96 -11.96
N ARG A 47 1.09 -25.28 -13.05
CA ARG A 47 0.64 -23.88 -12.99
C ARG A 47 -0.80 -23.82 -12.50
N SER A 48 -1.03 -23.04 -11.45
CA SER A 48 -2.38 -22.71 -10.99
C SER A 48 -2.71 -21.27 -11.37
N THR A 49 -3.58 -21.12 -12.37
CA THR A 49 -4.06 -19.80 -12.84
C THR A 49 -4.75 -19.01 -11.73
N THR A 50 -5.37 -19.69 -10.76
CA THR A 50 -6.00 -19.08 -9.60
C THR A 50 -4.96 -18.46 -8.66
N LEU A 51 -3.91 -19.22 -8.31
CA LEU A 51 -2.84 -18.71 -7.43
C LEU A 51 -2.04 -17.59 -8.11
N GLU A 52 -1.79 -17.70 -9.41
CA GLU A 52 -1.13 -16.64 -10.18
C GLU A 52 -1.98 -15.35 -10.26
N SER A 53 -3.30 -15.48 -10.41
CA SER A 53 -4.22 -14.33 -10.44
C SER A 53 -4.30 -13.63 -9.09
N GLU A 54 -4.38 -14.40 -7.99
CA GLU A 54 -4.35 -13.83 -6.64
C GLU A 54 -3.01 -13.15 -6.35
N LEU A 55 -1.88 -13.72 -6.80
CA LEU A 55 -0.56 -13.08 -6.65
C LEU A 55 -0.50 -11.73 -7.38
N LYS A 56 -1.04 -11.65 -8.59
CA LYS A 56 -1.16 -10.39 -9.34
C LYS A 56 -2.03 -9.37 -8.60
N ARG A 57 -3.18 -9.80 -8.08
CA ARG A 57 -4.10 -8.94 -7.31
C ARG A 57 -3.41 -8.36 -6.06
N LEU A 58 -2.73 -9.20 -5.28
CA LEU A 58 -1.99 -8.76 -4.08
C LEU A 58 -0.86 -7.79 -4.43
N THR A 59 -0.15 -8.04 -5.54
CA THR A 59 0.91 -7.15 -6.00
C THR A 59 0.37 -5.76 -6.37
N ARG A 60 -0.79 -5.69 -7.04
CA ARG A 60 -1.44 -4.42 -7.36
C ARG A 60 -1.85 -3.66 -6.10
N LEU A 61 -2.50 -4.35 -5.16
CA LEU A 61 -2.95 -3.74 -3.90
C LEU A 61 -1.78 -3.18 -3.09
N ARG A 62 -0.64 -3.90 -3.05
CA ARG A 62 0.60 -3.43 -2.43
C ARG A 62 1.07 -2.09 -3.01
N VAL A 63 1.07 -1.96 -4.35
CA VAL A 63 1.49 -0.72 -5.03
C VAL A 63 0.54 0.44 -4.70
N GLU A 64 -0.76 0.18 -4.68
CA GLU A 64 -1.78 1.18 -4.35
C GLU A 64 -1.63 1.70 -2.91
N LEU A 65 -1.37 0.81 -1.95
CA LEU A 65 -1.11 1.17 -0.55
C LEU A 65 0.18 1.97 -0.37
N LEU A 66 1.27 1.55 -1.03
CA LEU A 66 2.53 2.32 -1.03
C LEU A 66 2.31 3.74 -1.58
N ALA A 67 1.54 3.87 -2.65
CA ALA A 67 1.19 5.17 -3.20
C ALA A 67 0.33 5.99 -2.23
N ALA A 68 -0.61 5.37 -1.52
CA ALA A 68 -1.44 6.03 -0.51
C ALA A 68 -0.59 6.55 0.66
N ILE A 69 0.33 5.72 1.18
CA ILE A 69 1.28 6.10 2.23
C ILE A 69 2.19 7.26 1.75
N ALA A 70 2.68 7.20 0.52
CA ALA A 70 3.51 8.25 -0.06
C ALA A 70 2.75 9.58 -0.25
N ARG A 71 1.43 9.54 -0.49
CA ARG A 71 0.57 10.74 -0.55
C ARG A 71 0.32 11.32 0.82
N SER A 72 -0.03 10.50 1.81
CA SER A 72 -0.32 10.96 3.17
C SER A 72 0.90 11.55 3.87
N THR A 73 2.07 10.91 3.72
CA THR A 73 3.34 11.42 4.27
C THR A 73 3.74 12.76 3.67
N ARG A 74 3.62 12.93 2.36
CA ARG A 74 3.93 14.19 1.66
C ARG A 74 2.96 15.32 2.03
N SER A 75 1.71 15.00 2.38
CA SER A 75 0.73 15.93 2.91
C SER A 75 0.99 16.32 4.37
N SER A 76 1.73 15.50 5.13
CA SER A 76 2.08 15.79 6.53
C SER A 76 3.36 16.61 6.71
N THR A 77 4.28 16.59 5.73
CA THR A 77 5.58 17.30 5.81
C THR A 77 5.55 18.70 5.17
N ARG A 78 4.47 19.08 4.50
CA ARG A 78 4.29 20.41 3.89
C ARG A 78 3.26 21.23 4.65
#